data_AF-A0A158P5R5-F1
#
_entry.id   AF-A0A158P5R5-F1
#
_cell.length_a   1.000
_cell.length_b   1.000
_cell.length_c   1.000
_cell.angle_alpha   90.00
_cell.angle_beta   90.00
_cell.angle_gamma   90.00
#
_symmetry.space_group_name_H-M   'P 1'
#
loop_
_entity.id
_entity.type
_entity.pdbx_description
1 polymer ?
#
loop_
_entity_poly.entity_id
_entity_poly.type
_entity_poly.pdbx_seq_one_letter_code
_entity_poly.pdbx_strand_id
1 'polypeptide(L)'
;MYYRSDEAECRSAVKFDGKRFLPPGGAWSDRRYYVTTGQRCHAFSQPFGSYENASKQFERSVTAVQKMLGSSLFAITIAFQELPRTSSTRKRVDQASPESTAQFKAAIEPIDPSKCIQDGDQRPQDSIRKLSPIEQQFADLAKISTGKDVIIEQQRGEIRRTNDLLQNAEKSSSLALKCEAVTENCAELSEQLQMAIISRDLLTNELASLRPLANAIDINNADGVMAYLNAKDNARRHQAEAARAKAVAHEVQCRFDELNDLQTTVIQENTRLIQRNAELEEHASNFESELQKLDERWKVLLQKEKHEWEEARKELEAECTSMKKQLVDLQDVLAAVTRDATENSRRAAELQKSRDELKQHLEAVAYKAQLRAESHASGTHHI
;
A
#
# COMPACT_ATOMS: atom_id res chain seq x y z
N MET A 1 0.86 4.31 -9.96
CA MET A 1 -0.06 5.31 -10.51
C MET A 1 0.55 5.89 -11.78
N TYR A 2 -0.23 6.07 -12.84
CA TYR A 2 0.24 6.59 -14.12
C TYR A 2 -0.81 7.54 -14.73
N TYR A 3 -0.41 8.36 -15.69
CA TYR A 3 -1.29 9.23 -16.46
C TYR A 3 -0.96 9.07 -17.96
N ARG A 4 -1.87 9.54 -18.82
CA ARG A 4 -1.64 9.70 -20.25
C ARG A 4 -1.62 11.20 -20.55
N SER A 5 -0.64 11.63 -21.34
CA SER A 5 -0.63 12.99 -21.89
C SER A 5 -1.33 12.93 -23.25
N ASP A 6 -2.15 13.93 -23.58
CA ASP A 6 -2.90 13.93 -24.85
C ASP A 6 -1.98 13.95 -26.09
N GLU A 7 -0.71 14.30 -25.90
CA GLU A 7 0.33 14.34 -26.93
C GLU A 7 1.18 13.04 -27.04
N ALA A 8 1.00 12.06 -26.15
CA ALA A 8 1.83 10.84 -26.13
C ALA A 8 1.00 9.57 -25.97
N GLU A 9 1.14 8.62 -26.91
CA GLU A 9 0.45 7.31 -26.84
C GLU A 9 0.90 6.43 -25.67
N CYS A 10 2.08 6.70 -25.11
CA CYS A 10 2.70 5.95 -24.03
C CYS A 10 2.22 6.39 -22.64
N ARG A 11 2.12 5.41 -21.71
CA ARG A 11 1.74 5.65 -20.32
C ARG A 11 2.93 6.23 -19.54
N SER A 12 2.74 7.35 -18.86
CA SER A 12 3.77 7.99 -18.03
C SER A 12 3.54 7.73 -16.55
N ALA A 13 4.55 7.22 -15.84
CA ALA A 13 4.46 6.97 -14.41
C ALA A 13 4.46 8.27 -13.60
N VAL A 14 3.62 8.33 -12.56
CA VAL A 14 3.64 9.44 -11.59
C VAL A 14 4.82 9.25 -10.65
N LYS A 15 5.62 10.30 -10.46
CA LYS A 15 6.81 10.26 -9.60
C LYS A 15 6.40 10.07 -8.13
N PHE A 16 7.17 9.28 -7.39
CA PHE A 16 6.98 9.02 -5.96
C PHE A 16 8.29 9.35 -5.23
N ASP A 17 8.22 10.20 -4.22
CA ASP A 17 9.39 10.65 -3.47
C ASP A 17 9.72 9.77 -2.24
N GLY A 18 8.98 8.68 -2.05
CA GLY A 18 9.09 7.81 -0.88
C GLY A 18 8.03 8.08 0.20
N LYS A 19 7.35 9.23 0.16
CA LYS A 19 6.28 9.58 1.10
C LYS A 19 4.96 9.90 0.40
N ARG A 20 5.00 10.56 -0.76
CA ARG A 20 3.83 10.93 -1.55
C ARG A 20 4.11 10.89 -3.04
N PHE A 21 3.04 10.72 -3.82
CA PHE A 21 3.12 10.91 -5.25
C PHE A 21 3.15 12.41 -5.57
N LEU A 22 3.85 12.77 -6.64
CA LEU A 22 4.02 14.15 -7.06
C LEU A 22 3.31 14.37 -8.41
N PRO A 23 2.38 15.34 -8.51
CA PRO A 23 1.70 15.62 -9.76
C PRO A 23 2.69 16.22 -10.78
N PRO A 24 2.69 15.75 -12.04
CA PRO A 24 3.44 16.40 -13.11
C PRO A 24 2.88 17.82 -13.33
N GLY A 25 3.68 18.86 -13.10
CA GLY A 25 3.26 20.25 -13.26
C GLY A 25 2.64 20.90 -12.00
N GLY A 26 2.63 20.21 -10.86
CA GLY A 26 2.27 20.82 -9.56
C GLY A 26 0.79 20.74 -9.15
N ALA A 27 -0.12 20.42 -10.08
CA ALA A 27 -1.55 20.28 -9.80
C ALA A 27 -2.10 18.90 -10.18
N TRP A 28 -3.02 18.37 -9.37
CA TRP A 28 -3.68 17.07 -9.57
C TRP A 28 -4.98 17.15 -10.38
N SER A 29 -5.51 18.36 -10.59
CA SER A 29 -6.78 18.60 -11.27
C SER A 29 -6.71 18.44 -12.79
N ASP A 30 -5.53 18.57 -13.36
CA ASP A 30 -5.41 18.88 -14.79
C ASP A 30 -5.40 17.62 -15.66
N ARG A 31 -5.36 16.43 -15.06
CA ARG A 31 -5.20 15.17 -15.79
C ARG A 31 -6.00 14.04 -15.15
N ARG A 32 -6.36 13.06 -15.96
CA ARG A 32 -6.92 11.79 -15.48
C ARG A 32 -5.79 10.83 -15.10
N TYR A 33 -5.82 10.36 -13.87
CA TYR A 33 -4.83 9.44 -13.33
C TYR A 33 -5.44 8.05 -13.16
N TYR A 34 -4.61 7.04 -13.41
CA TYR A 34 -5.00 5.64 -13.35
C TYR A 34 -4.09 4.88 -12.39
N VAL A 35 -4.67 3.95 -11.64
CA VAL A 35 -3.95 3.07 -10.72
C VAL A 35 -4.16 1.63 -11.18
N THR A 36 -3.08 0.97 -11.60
CA THR A 36 -3.08 -0.49 -11.76
C THR A 36 -2.46 -1.11 -10.53
N THR A 37 -3.24 -1.88 -9.80
CA THR A 37 -2.74 -2.82 -8.80
C THR A 37 -2.26 -4.07 -9.54
N GLY A 38 -0.95 -4.28 -9.60
CA GLY A 38 -0.37 -5.56 -10.00
C GLY A 38 0.11 -5.73 -11.45
N GLN A 39 0.72 -4.71 -12.08
CA GLN A 39 1.59 -4.92 -13.25
C GLN A 39 2.62 -3.78 -13.35
N ARG A 40 3.91 -4.12 -13.32
CA ARG A 40 5.00 -3.17 -13.55
C ARG A 40 4.87 -2.61 -14.97
N CYS A 41 4.90 -1.28 -15.10
CA CYS A 41 4.71 -0.55 -16.37
C CYS A 41 5.84 -0.75 -17.40
N HIS A 42 6.72 -1.74 -17.20
CA HIS A 42 7.75 -2.17 -18.14
C HIS A 42 7.70 -3.70 -18.26
N ALA A 43 6.66 -4.22 -18.91
CA ALA A 43 6.55 -5.64 -19.26
C ALA A 43 7.33 -6.01 -20.53
N PHE A 44 8.07 -5.08 -21.13
CA PHE A 44 8.79 -5.31 -22.39
C PHE A 44 10.25 -5.78 -22.23
N SER A 45 10.75 -5.99 -20.99
CA SER A 45 12.16 -6.39 -20.77
C SER A 45 12.37 -7.66 -19.94
N GLN A 46 11.33 -8.47 -19.70
CA GLN A 46 11.55 -9.83 -19.18
C GLN A 46 11.72 -10.82 -20.36
N PRO A 47 12.79 -11.65 -20.37
CA PRO A 47 13.13 -12.48 -21.52
C PRO A 47 12.07 -13.52 -21.90
N PHE A 48 11.07 -13.75 -21.04
CA PHE A 48 10.02 -14.75 -21.28
C PHE A 48 8.60 -14.20 -21.39
N GLY A 49 8.37 -12.88 -21.30
CA GLY A 49 7.13 -12.19 -21.74
C GLY A 49 5.77 -12.56 -21.09
N SER A 50 5.59 -13.77 -20.54
CA SER A 50 4.46 -14.22 -19.72
C SER A 50 4.78 -15.59 -19.12
N TYR A 51 4.09 -15.98 -18.03
CA TYR A 51 4.21 -17.32 -17.44
C TYR A 51 3.88 -18.44 -18.45
N GLU A 52 2.92 -18.18 -19.35
CA GLU A 52 2.52 -19.10 -20.40
C GLU A 52 3.65 -19.35 -21.41
N ASN A 53 4.40 -18.31 -21.76
CA ASN A 53 5.55 -18.43 -22.65
C ASN A 53 6.75 -19.10 -21.98
N ALA A 54 6.96 -18.85 -20.68
CA ALA A 54 7.97 -19.56 -19.89
C ALA A 54 7.65 -21.06 -19.77
N SER A 55 6.37 -21.40 -19.55
CA SER A 55 5.88 -22.79 -19.50
C SER A 55 6.06 -23.48 -20.86
N LYS A 56 5.73 -22.83 -21.98
CA LYS A 56 5.95 -23.39 -23.32
C LYS A 56 7.43 -23.60 -23.64
N GLN A 57 8.34 -22.74 -23.17
CA GLN A 57 9.78 -22.95 -23.35
C GLN A 57 10.32 -24.08 -22.47
N PHE A 58 9.80 -24.21 -21.25
CA PHE A 58 10.11 -25.34 -20.38
C PHE A 58 9.65 -26.68 -20.98
N GLU A 59 8.44 -26.74 -21.54
CA GLU A 59 7.97 -27.95 -22.23
C GLU A 59 8.83 -28.30 -23.45
N ARG A 60 9.28 -27.28 -24.21
CA ARG A 60 10.19 -27.48 -25.33
C ARG A 60 11.56 -27.98 -24.88
N SER A 61 12.09 -27.50 -23.76
CA SER A 61 13.37 -27.97 -23.22
C SER A 61 13.28 -29.39 -22.68
N VAL A 62 12.19 -29.76 -22.00
CA VAL A 62 11.92 -31.14 -21.57
C VAL A 62 11.80 -32.08 -22.77
N THR A 63 11.10 -31.66 -23.82
CA THR A 63 10.96 -32.44 -25.06
C THR A 63 12.30 -32.61 -25.78
N ALA A 64 13.13 -31.57 -25.80
CA ALA A 64 14.47 -31.64 -26.39
C ALA A 64 15.39 -32.59 -25.61
N VAL A 65 15.33 -32.56 -24.27
CA VAL A 65 16.06 -33.48 -23.39
C VAL A 65 15.58 -34.93 -23.58
N GLN A 66 14.27 -35.15 -23.69
CA GLN A 66 13.70 -36.47 -24.00
C GLN A 66 14.16 -36.99 -25.38
N LYS A 67 14.30 -36.12 -26.38
CA LYS A 67 14.85 -36.49 -27.69
C LYS A 67 16.36 -36.77 -27.65
N MET A 68 17.12 -36.07 -26.83
CA MET A 68 18.56 -36.27 -26.67
C MET A 68 18.91 -37.54 -25.87
N LEU A 69 18.09 -37.91 -24.89
CA LEU A 69 18.34 -39.06 -24.02
C LEU A 69 17.79 -40.39 -24.56
N GLY A 70 17.16 -40.38 -25.74
CA GLY A 70 16.52 -41.55 -26.34
C GLY A 70 15.25 -41.94 -25.57
N SER A 71 14.17 -42.17 -26.29
CA SER A 71 12.79 -42.31 -25.79
C SER A 71 12.53 -43.49 -24.81
N SER A 72 13.57 -44.19 -24.33
CA SER A 72 13.45 -45.44 -23.58
C SER A 72 13.57 -45.31 -22.05
N LEU A 73 13.85 -44.13 -21.49
CA LEU A 73 14.03 -43.96 -20.04
C LEU A 73 12.78 -43.48 -19.27
N PHE A 74 11.69 -43.14 -19.96
CA PHE A 74 10.41 -42.75 -19.35
C PHE A 74 9.21 -43.59 -19.83
N ALA A 75 9.46 -44.78 -20.39
CA ALA A 75 8.42 -45.68 -20.88
C ALA A 75 7.65 -46.45 -19.78
N ILE A 76 7.82 -46.07 -18.51
CA ILE A 76 6.98 -46.54 -17.41
C ILE A 76 6.25 -45.30 -16.91
N THR A 77 4.91 -45.33 -17.01
CA THR A 77 3.94 -44.29 -16.56
C THR A 77 3.34 -43.39 -17.65
N ILE A 78 2.86 -43.94 -18.77
CA ILE A 78 1.59 -43.50 -19.40
C ILE A 78 0.87 -44.75 -19.94
N ALA A 79 0.26 -45.52 -19.05
CA ALA A 79 -0.67 -46.60 -19.40
C ALA A 79 -1.90 -46.57 -18.48
N PHE A 80 -2.42 -45.37 -18.22
CA PHE A 80 -3.67 -45.17 -17.48
C PHE A 80 -4.48 -44.02 -18.10
N GLN A 81 -4.89 -44.20 -19.35
CA GLN A 81 -6.11 -43.63 -19.92
C GLN A 81 -6.23 -44.13 -21.35
N GLU A 82 -7.10 -45.12 -21.57
CA GLU A 82 -8.09 -45.15 -22.66
C GLU A 82 -8.87 -46.47 -22.63
N LEU A 83 -10.19 -46.38 -22.43
CA LEU A 83 -11.13 -47.47 -22.71
C LEU A 83 -11.13 -47.75 -24.22
N PRO A 84 -11.16 -49.02 -24.67
CA PRO A 84 -11.30 -49.31 -26.09
C PRO A 84 -12.77 -49.24 -26.52
N ARG A 85 -13.08 -48.30 -27.41
CA ARG A 85 -14.22 -48.40 -28.34
C ARG A 85 -13.84 -49.32 -29.50
N THR A 86 -14.84 -50.07 -29.91
CA THR A 86 -14.87 -51.13 -30.92
C THR A 86 -14.35 -50.72 -32.31
N SER A 87 -13.55 -51.60 -32.95
CA SER A 87 -13.80 -52.02 -34.34
C SER A 87 -12.90 -53.18 -34.75
N SER A 88 -13.55 -54.19 -35.33
CA SER A 88 -13.01 -55.40 -35.93
C SER A 88 -12.01 -55.12 -37.06
N THR A 89 -10.94 -55.91 -37.16
CA THR A 89 -10.63 -56.67 -38.40
C THR A 89 -9.67 -57.84 -38.15
N ARG A 90 -10.07 -58.99 -38.69
CA ARG A 90 -9.38 -60.30 -38.84
C ARG A 90 -7.95 -60.26 -39.37
N LYS A 91 -7.09 -61.16 -38.85
CA LYS A 91 -6.42 -62.32 -39.50
C LYS A 91 -5.38 -62.89 -38.51
N ARG A 92 -5.56 -64.06 -37.87
CA ARG A 92 -5.44 -65.49 -38.29
C ARG A 92 -3.96 -65.98 -38.39
N VAL A 93 -3.72 -67.17 -37.78
CA VAL A 93 -2.67 -68.22 -38.04
C VAL A 93 -1.37 -68.08 -37.22
N ASP A 94 -0.82 -69.04 -36.44
CA ASP A 94 -0.95 -70.51 -36.20
C ASP A 94 -0.58 -70.86 -34.73
N GLN A 95 -1.24 -71.78 -34.00
CA GLN A 95 -0.94 -73.23 -33.80
C GLN A 95 0.55 -73.56 -33.55
N ALA A 96 0.95 -74.24 -32.47
CA ALA A 96 0.59 -75.62 -32.13
C ALA A 96 0.77 -76.01 -30.65
N SER A 97 0.11 -77.12 -30.31
CA SER A 97 -0.22 -77.73 -29.02
C SER A 97 0.90 -78.54 -28.32
N PRO A 98 0.64 -79.02 -27.07
CA PRO A 98 1.53 -79.81 -26.20
C PRO A 98 1.23 -81.32 -26.25
N GLU A 99 2.00 -82.14 -25.50
CA GLU A 99 1.72 -83.48 -24.90
C GLU A 99 3.06 -84.24 -24.70
N SER A 100 3.27 -85.23 -23.82
CA SER A 100 2.57 -85.85 -22.70
C SER A 100 3.57 -86.76 -21.97
N THR A 101 3.39 -86.89 -20.66
CA THR A 101 3.62 -88.05 -19.76
C THR A 101 4.01 -89.40 -20.39
N ALA A 102 5.01 -90.08 -19.81
CA ALA A 102 4.91 -91.48 -19.37
C ALA A 102 6.19 -91.97 -18.66
N GLN A 103 5.98 -92.59 -17.50
CA GLN A 103 6.93 -93.36 -16.71
C GLN A 103 7.26 -94.70 -17.40
N PHE A 104 8.49 -95.18 -17.26
CA PHE A 104 8.79 -96.62 -17.23
C PHE A 104 9.99 -96.89 -16.31
N LYS A 105 9.73 -97.60 -15.21
CA LYS A 105 10.71 -98.27 -14.34
C LYS A 105 11.05 -99.62 -14.98
N ALA A 106 12.34 -99.94 -15.09
CA ALA A 106 12.81 -101.32 -15.17
C ALA A 106 14.15 -101.42 -14.44
N ALA A 107 14.21 -102.38 -13.52
CA ALA A 107 15.31 -102.66 -12.61
C ALA A 107 16.53 -103.23 -13.33
N ILE A 108 17.71 -102.77 -12.92
CA ILE A 108 18.99 -103.44 -13.19
C ILE A 108 19.69 -103.57 -11.83
N GLU A 109 19.83 -104.81 -11.37
CA GLU A 109 20.59 -105.18 -10.18
C GLU A 109 22.09 -104.84 -10.36
N PRO A 110 22.75 -104.24 -9.36
CA PRO A 110 24.19 -104.09 -9.35
C PRO A 110 24.87 -105.38 -8.84
N ILE A 111 25.71 -105.98 -9.69
CA ILE A 111 26.60 -107.08 -9.33
C ILE A 111 27.73 -106.52 -8.45
N ASP A 112 27.84 -107.09 -7.24
CA ASP A 112 28.78 -106.74 -6.17
C ASP A 112 30.21 -107.28 -6.47
N PRO A 113 31.27 -106.47 -6.51
CA PRO A 113 32.63 -106.91 -6.86
C PRO A 113 33.42 -107.60 -5.73
N SER A 114 32.81 -107.92 -4.60
CA SER A 114 33.53 -108.42 -3.41
C SER A 114 33.65 -109.95 -3.27
N LYS A 115 33.64 -110.70 -4.37
CA LYS A 115 33.87 -112.17 -4.39
C LYS A 115 34.93 -112.63 -5.41
N CYS A 116 36.09 -111.97 -5.46
CA CYS A 116 37.26 -112.46 -6.20
C CYS A 116 38.55 -112.46 -5.36
N ILE A 117 38.42 -112.46 -4.03
CA ILE A 117 39.53 -112.69 -3.09
C ILE A 117 39.05 -113.74 -2.09
N GLN A 118 38.91 -114.99 -2.57
CA GLN A 118 38.83 -116.21 -1.75
C GLN A 118 38.66 -117.43 -2.68
N ASP A 119 39.61 -117.61 -3.59
CA ASP A 119 39.98 -118.92 -4.13
C ASP A 119 41.51 -118.91 -4.07
N GLY A 120 42.08 -119.44 -2.99
CA GLY A 120 42.54 -120.81 -3.01
C GLY A 120 43.82 -120.84 -3.84
N ASP A 121 44.98 -120.49 -3.30
CA ASP A 121 45.71 -121.35 -2.34
C ASP A 121 45.54 -122.85 -2.65
N GLN A 122 45.53 -123.18 -3.94
CA GLN A 122 45.80 -124.50 -4.46
C GLN A 122 47.24 -124.49 -4.96
N ARG A 123 48.11 -125.03 -4.10
CA ARG A 123 49.37 -125.64 -4.49
C ARG A 123 49.27 -126.29 -5.88
N PRO A 124 50.28 -126.08 -6.73
CA PRO A 124 50.98 -127.19 -7.32
C PRO A 124 52.18 -127.45 -6.41
N GLN A 125 52.23 -128.64 -5.83
CA GLN A 125 53.51 -129.22 -5.48
C GLN A 125 54.40 -129.24 -6.74
N ASP A 126 55.71 -129.22 -6.49
CA ASP A 126 56.77 -129.54 -7.46
C ASP A 126 57.35 -128.33 -8.22
N SER A 127 58.22 -127.59 -7.57
CA SER A 127 59.66 -127.74 -7.80
C SER A 127 60.45 -126.61 -7.13
N ILE A 128 61.32 -126.99 -6.20
CA ILE A 128 62.35 -126.12 -5.62
C ILE A 128 63.39 -125.85 -6.72
N ARG A 129 63.17 -124.81 -7.53
CA ARG A 129 64.26 -124.07 -8.16
C ARG A 129 64.50 -122.83 -7.31
N LYS A 130 65.68 -122.74 -6.69
CA LYS A 130 66.18 -121.49 -6.12
C LYS A 130 66.30 -120.51 -7.30
N LEU A 131 65.33 -119.60 -7.42
CA LEU A 131 65.38 -118.52 -8.39
C LEU A 131 66.71 -117.78 -8.17
N SER A 132 67.41 -117.49 -9.27
CA SER A 132 68.59 -116.63 -9.23
C SER A 132 68.22 -115.26 -8.63
N PRO A 133 69.13 -114.55 -7.94
CA PRO A 133 68.83 -113.21 -7.41
C PRO A 133 68.16 -112.27 -8.42
N ILE A 134 68.48 -112.41 -9.70
CA ILE A 134 67.85 -111.64 -10.79
C ILE A 134 66.40 -112.09 -11.08
N GLU A 135 66.13 -113.40 -11.06
CA GLU A 135 64.79 -113.97 -11.27
C GLU A 135 63.87 -113.62 -10.10
N GLN A 136 64.41 -113.60 -8.87
CA GLN A 136 63.70 -113.13 -7.68
C GLN A 136 63.35 -111.64 -7.79
N GLN A 137 64.28 -110.79 -8.25
CA GLN A 137 64.01 -109.38 -8.49
C GLN A 137 62.92 -109.17 -9.56
N PHE A 138 62.91 -109.94 -10.65
CA PHE A 138 61.83 -109.87 -11.64
C PHE A 138 60.49 -110.37 -11.08
N ALA A 139 60.48 -111.44 -10.28
CA ALA A 139 59.27 -111.92 -9.62
C ALA A 139 58.71 -110.90 -8.61
N ASP A 140 59.58 -110.25 -7.84
CA ASP A 140 59.21 -109.19 -6.91
C ASP A 140 58.74 -107.94 -7.65
N LEU A 141 59.41 -107.55 -8.75
CA LEU A 141 58.97 -106.43 -9.60
C LEU A 141 57.62 -106.71 -10.25
N ALA A 142 57.37 -107.95 -10.71
CA ALA A 142 56.08 -108.36 -11.25
C ALA A 142 55.00 -108.27 -10.17
N LYS A 143 55.22 -108.82 -8.97
CA LYS A 143 54.28 -108.70 -7.82
C LYS A 143 54.01 -107.24 -7.45
N ILE A 144 55.05 -106.41 -7.42
CA ILE A 144 54.92 -104.97 -7.15
C ILE A 144 54.15 -104.29 -8.28
N SER A 145 54.38 -104.65 -9.55
CA SER A 145 53.66 -104.09 -10.69
C SER A 145 52.18 -104.46 -10.64
N THR A 146 51.85 -105.74 -10.42
CA THR A 146 50.46 -106.18 -10.29
C THR A 146 49.79 -105.55 -9.06
N GLY A 147 50.51 -105.43 -7.93
CA GLY A 147 50.02 -104.75 -6.74
C GLY A 147 49.75 -103.26 -6.99
N LYS A 148 50.63 -102.58 -7.74
CA LYS A 148 50.41 -101.18 -8.17
C LYS A 148 49.19 -101.07 -9.07
N ASP A 149 49.02 -101.95 -10.03
CA ASP A 149 47.88 -101.93 -10.95
C ASP A 149 46.56 -102.16 -10.20
N VAL A 150 46.53 -103.07 -9.22
CA VAL A 150 45.37 -103.29 -8.35
C VAL A 150 45.05 -102.06 -7.50
N ILE A 151 46.07 -101.41 -6.91
CA ILE A 151 45.89 -100.17 -6.13
C ILE A 151 45.39 -99.04 -7.04
N ILE A 152 45.92 -98.91 -8.26
CA ILE A 152 45.49 -97.89 -9.22
C ILE A 152 44.04 -98.13 -9.61
N GLU A 153 43.63 -99.37 -9.88
CA GLU A 153 42.24 -99.64 -10.24
C GLU A 153 41.29 -99.44 -9.05
N GLN A 154 41.71 -99.79 -7.83
CA GLN A 154 40.96 -99.47 -6.62
C GLN A 154 40.80 -97.95 -6.45
N GLN A 155 41.89 -97.19 -6.58
CA GLN A 155 41.86 -95.72 -6.48
C GLN A 155 41.00 -95.10 -7.60
N ARG A 156 41.05 -95.63 -8.83
CA ARG A 156 40.17 -95.20 -9.92
C ARG A 156 38.70 -95.50 -9.61
N GLY A 157 38.41 -96.63 -8.99
CA GLY A 157 37.07 -96.99 -8.54
C GLY A 157 36.58 -96.05 -7.43
N GLU A 158 37.43 -95.76 -6.45
CA GLU A 158 37.14 -94.83 -5.37
C GLU A 158 36.92 -93.40 -5.89
N ILE A 159 37.78 -92.91 -6.80
CA ILE A 159 37.63 -91.59 -7.46
C ILE A 159 36.31 -91.50 -8.22
N ARG A 160 35.90 -92.56 -8.93
CA ARG A 160 34.60 -92.58 -9.62
C ARG A 160 33.44 -92.47 -8.62
N ARG A 161 33.47 -93.27 -7.56
CA ARG A 161 32.43 -93.22 -6.50
C ARG A 161 32.37 -91.87 -5.80
N THR A 162 33.52 -91.28 -5.45
CA THR A 162 33.55 -89.97 -4.79
C THR A 162 33.08 -88.87 -5.72
N ASN A 163 33.40 -88.94 -7.01
CA ASN A 163 32.91 -87.99 -8.01
C ASN A 163 31.38 -88.08 -8.21
N ASP A 164 30.82 -89.29 -8.24
CA ASP A 164 29.37 -89.48 -8.32
C ASP A 164 28.65 -88.95 -7.07
N LEU A 165 29.23 -89.19 -5.88
CA LEU A 165 28.72 -88.63 -4.63
C LEU A 165 28.80 -87.11 -4.61
N LEU A 166 29.90 -86.51 -5.08
CA LEU A 166 30.06 -85.06 -5.21
C LEU A 166 29.01 -84.48 -6.17
N GLN A 167 28.84 -85.08 -7.35
CA GLN A 167 27.86 -84.60 -8.32
C GLN A 167 26.43 -84.69 -7.79
N ASN A 168 26.11 -85.73 -7.03
CA ASN A 168 24.81 -85.87 -6.38
C ASN A 168 24.63 -84.88 -5.23
N ALA A 169 25.68 -84.62 -4.44
CA ALA A 169 25.67 -83.59 -3.41
C ALA A 169 25.48 -82.18 -4.01
N GLU A 170 26.15 -81.86 -5.11
CA GLU A 170 25.98 -80.60 -5.85
C GLU A 170 24.56 -80.44 -6.40
N LYS A 171 23.99 -81.49 -7.00
CA LYS A 171 22.60 -81.48 -7.47
C LYS A 171 21.62 -81.28 -6.30
N SER A 172 21.84 -81.96 -5.18
CA SER A 172 21.02 -81.81 -3.98
C SER A 172 21.12 -80.40 -3.39
N SER A 173 22.32 -79.82 -3.37
CA SER A 173 22.54 -78.43 -2.93
C SER A 173 21.86 -77.42 -3.86
N SER A 174 21.97 -77.61 -5.18
CA SER A 174 21.28 -76.77 -6.17
C SER A 174 19.75 -76.84 -6.05
N LEU A 175 19.20 -78.03 -5.77
CA LEU A 175 17.77 -78.20 -5.52
C LEU A 175 17.34 -77.53 -4.22
N ALA A 176 18.14 -77.61 -3.15
CA ALA A 176 17.85 -76.94 -1.88
C ALA A 176 17.74 -75.41 -2.07
N LEU A 177 18.69 -74.79 -2.78
CA LEU A 177 18.65 -73.36 -3.09
C LEU A 177 17.42 -72.96 -3.93
N LYS A 178 17.03 -73.80 -4.91
CA LYS A 178 15.81 -73.56 -5.70
C LYS A 178 14.54 -73.66 -4.85
N CYS A 179 14.48 -74.62 -3.93
CA CYS A 179 13.37 -74.75 -3.01
C CYS A 179 13.29 -73.53 -2.08
N GLU A 180 14.41 -73.06 -1.55
CA GLU A 180 14.49 -71.85 -0.72
C GLU A 180 13.97 -70.61 -1.46
N ALA A 181 14.45 -70.39 -2.69
CA ALA A 181 13.98 -69.28 -3.52
C ALA A 181 12.47 -69.36 -3.84
N VAL A 182 11.93 -70.56 -4.06
CA VAL A 182 10.48 -70.73 -4.27
C VAL A 182 9.71 -70.48 -2.98
N THR A 183 10.23 -70.89 -1.82
CA THR A 183 9.57 -70.62 -0.53
C THR A 183 9.54 -69.13 -0.19
N GLU A 184 10.62 -68.39 -0.47
CA GLU A 184 10.66 -66.93 -0.31
C GLU A 184 9.64 -66.25 -1.23
N ASN A 185 9.63 -66.61 -2.52
CA ASN A 185 8.65 -66.08 -3.47
C ASN A 185 7.20 -66.38 -3.04
N CYS A 186 6.91 -67.60 -2.56
CA CYS A 186 5.59 -67.95 -2.04
C CYS A 186 5.21 -67.13 -0.81
N ALA A 187 6.16 -66.83 0.09
CA ALA A 187 5.91 -65.99 1.25
C ALA A 187 5.59 -64.54 0.83
N GLU A 188 6.37 -63.96 -0.09
CA GLU A 188 6.12 -62.61 -0.62
C GLU A 188 4.76 -62.51 -1.33
N LEU A 189 4.42 -63.47 -2.18
CA LEU A 189 3.11 -63.54 -2.84
C LEU A 189 1.97 -63.67 -1.84
N SER A 190 2.17 -64.44 -0.77
CA SER A 190 1.18 -64.59 0.30
C SER A 190 0.97 -63.28 1.07
N GLU A 191 2.02 -62.52 1.34
CA GLU A 191 1.93 -61.21 2.00
C GLU A 191 1.20 -60.19 1.11
N GLN A 192 1.56 -60.13 -0.19
CA GLN A 192 0.88 -59.27 -1.15
C GLN A 192 -0.61 -59.60 -1.26
N LEU A 193 -0.96 -60.89 -1.29
CA LEU A 193 -2.35 -61.32 -1.32
C LEU A 193 -3.08 -60.89 -0.04
N GLN A 194 -2.46 -61.04 1.13
CA GLN A 194 -3.06 -60.63 2.40
C GLN A 194 -3.31 -59.12 2.43
N MET A 195 -2.36 -58.31 1.97
CA MET A 195 -2.52 -56.86 1.88
C MET A 195 -3.63 -56.46 0.90
N ALA A 196 -3.75 -57.15 -0.24
CA ALA A 196 -4.83 -56.92 -1.20
C ALA A 196 -6.21 -57.26 -0.62
N ILE A 197 -6.31 -58.34 0.18
CA ILE A 197 -7.54 -58.72 0.88
C ILE A 197 -7.95 -57.62 1.87
N ILE A 198 -7.01 -57.15 2.71
CA ILE A 198 -7.28 -56.07 3.68
C ILE A 198 -7.75 -54.80 2.98
N SER A 199 -7.07 -54.40 1.89
CA SER A 199 -7.44 -53.22 1.10
C SER A 199 -8.85 -53.36 0.49
N ARG A 200 -9.16 -54.52 -0.10
CA ARG A 200 -10.49 -54.81 -0.64
C ARG A 200 -11.56 -54.71 0.44
N ASP A 201 -11.32 -55.27 1.62
CA ASP A 201 -12.31 -55.29 2.69
C ASP A 201 -12.55 -53.88 3.25
N LEU A 202 -11.49 -53.05 3.37
CA LEU A 202 -11.61 -51.64 3.74
C LEU A 202 -12.49 -50.87 2.74
N LEU A 203 -12.18 -50.97 1.45
CA LEU A 203 -12.94 -50.29 0.39
C LEU A 203 -14.39 -50.79 0.32
N THR A 204 -14.62 -52.07 0.56
CA THR A 204 -15.97 -52.65 0.60
C THR A 204 -16.79 -52.06 1.76
N ASN A 205 -16.17 -51.86 2.92
CA ASN A 205 -16.81 -51.24 4.08
C ASN A 205 -17.11 -49.76 3.85
N GLU A 206 -16.18 -49.01 3.26
CA GLU A 206 -16.41 -47.60 2.89
C GLU A 206 -17.58 -47.50 1.91
N LEU A 207 -17.59 -48.34 0.87
CA LEU A 207 -18.65 -48.35 -0.13
C LEU A 207 -20.00 -48.73 0.49
N ALA A 208 -20.02 -49.69 1.41
CA ALA A 208 -21.22 -50.04 2.18
C ALA A 208 -21.71 -48.87 3.04
N SER A 209 -20.81 -48.06 3.61
CA SER A 209 -21.18 -46.88 4.41
C SER A 209 -21.75 -45.74 3.56
N LEU A 210 -21.28 -45.58 2.33
CA LEU A 210 -21.68 -44.50 1.42
C LEU A 210 -22.98 -44.80 0.64
N ARG A 211 -23.32 -46.08 0.39
CA ARG A 211 -24.55 -46.49 -0.31
C ARG A 211 -25.85 -45.96 0.32
N PRO A 212 -26.05 -46.05 1.65
CA PRO A 212 -27.24 -45.48 2.29
C PRO A 212 -27.33 -43.96 2.15
N LEU A 213 -26.20 -43.25 2.20
CA LEU A 213 -26.13 -41.80 2.03
C LEU A 213 -26.47 -41.39 0.58
N ALA A 214 -25.96 -42.13 -0.40
CA ALA A 214 -26.30 -41.91 -1.82
C ALA A 214 -27.78 -42.18 -2.10
N ASN A 215 -28.33 -43.27 -1.54
CA ASN A 215 -29.74 -43.62 -1.68
C ASN A 215 -30.67 -42.61 -0.97
N ALA A 216 -30.26 -42.07 0.18
CA ALA A 216 -31.06 -41.08 0.93
C ALA A 216 -31.14 -39.72 0.24
N ILE A 217 -30.17 -39.39 -0.61
CA ILE A 217 -30.11 -38.15 -1.39
C ILE A 217 -30.59 -38.39 -2.85
N ASP A 218 -31.05 -39.61 -3.18
CA ASP A 218 -31.43 -40.06 -4.52
C ASP A 218 -30.37 -39.73 -5.60
N ILE A 219 -29.08 -39.81 -5.21
CA ILE A 219 -27.94 -39.64 -6.10
C ILE A 219 -27.63 -40.99 -6.74
N ASN A 220 -28.60 -41.49 -7.50
CA ASN A 220 -28.47 -42.73 -8.27
C ASN A 220 -28.00 -42.45 -9.71
N ASN A 221 -27.88 -41.17 -10.09
CA ASN A 221 -27.43 -40.70 -11.41
C ASN A 221 -26.35 -39.60 -11.29
N ALA A 222 -25.56 -39.43 -12.35
CA ALA A 222 -24.52 -38.39 -12.42
C ALA A 222 -25.10 -36.97 -12.29
N ASP A 223 -26.36 -36.78 -12.68
CA ASP A 223 -27.05 -35.50 -12.65
C ASP A 223 -27.32 -35.01 -11.21
N GLY A 224 -27.63 -35.91 -10.27
CA GLY A 224 -27.82 -35.59 -8.86
C GLY A 224 -26.52 -35.12 -8.19
N VAL A 225 -25.37 -35.71 -8.55
CA VAL A 225 -24.05 -35.26 -8.09
C VAL A 225 -23.79 -33.83 -8.59
N MET A 226 -24.05 -33.56 -9.86
CA MET A 226 -23.88 -32.23 -10.44
C MET A 226 -24.82 -31.19 -9.82
N ALA A 227 -26.08 -31.56 -9.54
CA ALA A 227 -27.03 -30.70 -8.86
C ALA A 227 -26.57 -30.34 -7.44
N TYR A 228 -26.06 -31.32 -6.67
CA TYR A 228 -25.51 -31.08 -5.33
C TYR A 228 -24.27 -30.19 -5.35
N LEU A 229 -23.34 -30.43 -6.28
CA LEU A 229 -22.15 -29.59 -6.44
C LEU A 229 -22.53 -28.14 -6.81
N ASN A 230 -23.48 -27.96 -7.74
CA ASN A 230 -24.00 -26.66 -8.10
C ASN A 230 -24.69 -25.96 -6.91
N ALA A 231 -25.49 -26.67 -6.12
CA ALA A 231 -26.13 -26.13 -4.92
C ALA A 231 -25.10 -25.69 -3.87
N LYS A 232 -24.05 -26.49 -3.65
CA LYS A 232 -22.95 -26.18 -2.73
C LYS A 232 -22.17 -24.95 -3.18
N ASP A 233 -21.87 -24.85 -4.47
CA ASP A 233 -21.16 -23.68 -5.02
C ASP A 233 -22.04 -22.42 -5.02
N ASN A 234 -23.35 -22.56 -5.27
CA ASN A 234 -24.30 -21.45 -5.11
C ASN A 234 -24.40 -20.98 -3.65
N ALA A 235 -24.45 -21.91 -2.69
CA ALA A 235 -24.46 -21.55 -1.27
C ALA A 235 -23.19 -20.78 -0.88
N ARG A 236 -22.01 -21.20 -1.37
CA ARG A 236 -20.74 -20.47 -1.17
C ARG A 236 -20.77 -19.07 -1.80
N ARG A 237 -21.33 -18.94 -3.01
CA ARG A 237 -21.47 -17.63 -3.68
C ARG A 237 -22.36 -16.70 -2.85
N HIS A 238 -23.53 -17.15 -2.42
CA HIS A 238 -24.43 -16.36 -1.59
C HIS A 238 -23.82 -16.01 -0.22
N GLN A 239 -23.05 -16.91 0.39
CA GLN A 239 -22.32 -16.60 1.61
C GLN A 239 -21.27 -15.49 1.37
N ALA A 240 -20.52 -15.57 0.27
CA ALA A 240 -19.55 -14.56 -0.10
C ALA A 240 -20.19 -13.21 -0.46
N GLU A 241 -21.37 -13.22 -1.07
CA GLU A 241 -22.17 -12.03 -1.36
C GLU A 241 -22.72 -11.41 -0.07
N ALA A 242 -23.25 -12.22 0.85
CA ALA A 242 -23.73 -11.75 2.14
C ALA A 242 -22.61 -11.13 2.99
N ALA A 243 -21.41 -11.73 2.97
CA ALA A 243 -20.24 -11.17 3.62
C ALA A 243 -19.83 -9.82 3.00
N ARG A 244 -19.84 -9.72 1.66
CA ARG A 244 -19.58 -8.47 0.95
C ARG A 244 -20.62 -7.40 1.28
N ALA A 245 -21.91 -7.75 1.26
CA ALA A 245 -22.99 -6.82 1.61
C ALA A 245 -22.85 -6.30 3.05
N LYS A 246 -22.49 -7.16 4.01
CA LYS A 246 -22.20 -6.74 5.39
C LYS A 246 -21.01 -5.80 5.48
N ALA A 247 -19.92 -6.07 4.75
CA ALA A 247 -18.76 -5.19 4.72
C ALA A 247 -19.10 -3.81 4.15
N VAL A 248 -19.87 -3.76 3.07
CA VAL A 248 -20.35 -2.49 2.48
C VAL A 248 -21.29 -1.75 3.43
N ALA A 249 -22.22 -2.44 4.08
CA ALA A 249 -23.11 -1.83 5.07
C ALA A 249 -22.34 -1.21 6.25
N HIS A 250 -21.30 -1.90 6.73
CA HIS A 250 -20.41 -1.37 7.76
C HIS A 250 -19.63 -0.14 7.27
N GLU A 251 -19.09 -0.17 6.04
CA GLU A 251 -18.40 1.00 5.47
C GLU A 251 -19.33 2.21 5.35
N VAL A 252 -20.58 2.00 4.90
CA VAL A 252 -21.60 3.05 4.82
C VAL A 252 -21.93 3.60 6.21
N GLN A 253 -22.04 2.73 7.23
CA GLN A 253 -22.27 3.15 8.60
C GLN A 253 -21.11 4.01 9.13
N CYS A 254 -19.85 3.58 8.94
CA CYS A 254 -18.70 4.37 9.35
C CYS A 254 -18.69 5.75 8.69
N ARG A 255 -18.99 5.84 7.38
CA ARG A 255 -19.09 7.14 6.69
C ARG A 255 -20.24 7.99 7.20
N PHE A 256 -21.36 7.37 7.55
CA PHE A 256 -22.49 8.08 8.15
C PHE A 256 -22.11 8.67 9.50
N ASP A 257 -21.41 7.91 10.34
CA ASP A 257 -20.94 8.37 11.65
C ASP A 257 -19.92 9.53 11.50
N GLU A 258 -18.96 9.41 10.57
CA GLU A 258 -18.01 10.48 10.24
C GLU A 258 -18.71 11.76 9.76
N LEU A 259 -19.73 11.64 8.89
CA LEU A 259 -20.52 12.78 8.43
C LEU A 259 -21.32 13.42 9.57
N ASN A 260 -21.86 12.61 10.48
CA ASN A 260 -22.62 13.10 11.62
C ASN A 260 -21.72 13.84 12.63
N ASP A 261 -20.50 13.36 12.85
CA ASP A 261 -19.49 14.04 13.67
C ASP A 261 -19.08 15.39 13.04
N LEU A 262 -18.88 15.41 11.73
CA LEU A 262 -18.59 16.64 10.99
C LEU A 262 -19.75 17.63 11.05
N GLN A 263 -20.98 17.18 10.85
CA GLN A 263 -22.19 18.00 10.96
C GLN A 263 -22.30 18.60 12.37
N THR A 264 -22.07 17.80 13.40
CA THR A 264 -22.10 18.25 14.80
C THR A 264 -21.04 19.32 15.05
N THR A 265 -19.82 19.11 14.56
CA THR A 265 -18.72 20.07 14.68
C THR A 265 -19.05 21.39 13.98
N VAL A 266 -19.58 21.33 12.76
CA VAL A 266 -19.97 22.54 11.99
C VAL A 266 -21.07 23.31 12.71
N ILE A 267 -22.07 22.63 13.29
CA ILE A 267 -23.14 23.28 14.07
C ILE A 267 -22.55 23.99 15.29
N GLN A 268 -21.62 23.35 16.01
CA GLN A 268 -20.97 23.94 17.18
C GLN A 268 -20.14 25.18 16.81
N GLU A 269 -19.32 25.09 15.76
CA GLU A 269 -18.52 26.22 15.28
C GLU A 269 -19.38 27.37 14.75
N ASN A 270 -20.45 27.06 14.02
CA ASN A 270 -21.40 28.08 13.55
C ASN A 270 -22.08 28.79 14.73
N THR A 271 -22.47 28.04 15.76
CA THR A 271 -23.03 28.60 16.99
C THR A 271 -22.03 29.54 17.70
N ARG A 272 -20.75 29.15 17.77
CA ARG A 272 -19.67 30.01 18.33
C ARG A 272 -19.47 31.29 17.51
N LEU A 273 -19.50 31.18 16.18
CA LEU A 273 -19.38 32.35 15.29
C LEU A 273 -20.57 33.30 15.45
N ILE A 274 -21.80 32.78 15.57
CA ILE A 274 -22.98 33.59 15.82
C ILE A 274 -22.85 34.35 17.15
N GLN A 275 -22.42 33.67 18.21
CA GLN A 275 -22.19 34.31 19.51
C GLN A 275 -21.13 35.41 19.40
N ARG A 276 -20.00 35.14 18.73
CA ARG A 276 -18.95 36.13 18.54
C ARG A 276 -19.40 37.33 17.71
N ASN A 277 -20.21 37.11 16.68
CA ASN A 277 -20.80 38.20 15.89
C ASN A 277 -21.74 39.06 16.75
N ALA A 278 -22.59 38.44 17.58
CA ALA A 278 -23.46 39.18 18.49
C ALA A 278 -22.67 40.05 19.48
N GLU A 279 -21.57 39.55 20.04
CA GLU A 279 -20.66 40.34 20.89
C GLU A 279 -20.05 41.52 20.14
N LEU A 280 -19.61 41.31 18.89
CA LEU A 280 -19.03 42.37 18.07
C LEU A 280 -20.06 43.44 17.68
N GLU A 281 -21.29 43.04 17.37
CA GLU A 281 -22.41 43.95 17.11
C GLU A 281 -22.76 44.78 18.35
N GLU A 282 -22.78 44.17 19.54
CA GLU A 282 -22.98 44.88 20.80
C GLU A 282 -21.85 45.89 21.06
N HIS A 283 -20.60 45.50 20.87
CA HIS A 283 -19.46 46.41 20.98
C HIS A 283 -19.54 47.57 19.98
N ALA A 284 -19.92 47.30 18.73
CA ALA A 284 -20.10 48.34 17.72
C ALA A 284 -21.22 49.31 18.09
N SER A 285 -22.36 48.80 18.58
CA SER A 285 -23.48 49.61 19.06
C SER A 285 -23.09 50.49 20.25
N ASN A 286 -22.29 49.96 21.17
CA ASN A 286 -21.76 50.73 22.29
C ASN A 286 -20.87 51.89 21.81
N PHE A 287 -19.95 51.64 20.88
CA PHE A 287 -19.12 52.71 20.30
C PHE A 287 -19.96 53.75 19.54
N GLU A 288 -20.98 53.33 18.79
CA GLU A 288 -21.88 54.27 18.11
C GLU A 288 -22.64 55.15 19.11
N SER A 289 -23.12 54.58 20.23
CA SER A 289 -23.75 55.34 21.31
C SER A 289 -22.77 56.33 21.97
N GLU A 290 -21.52 55.94 22.19
CA GLU A 290 -20.50 56.83 22.75
C GLU A 290 -20.15 57.98 21.80
N LEU A 291 -20.00 57.70 20.50
CA LEU A 291 -19.78 58.70 19.47
C LEU A 291 -20.96 59.67 19.38
N GLN A 292 -22.20 59.17 19.43
CA GLN A 292 -23.39 60.01 19.42
C GLN A 292 -23.44 60.92 20.65
N LYS A 293 -23.12 60.39 21.85
CA LYS A 293 -23.03 61.20 23.07
C LYS A 293 -21.95 62.26 22.97
N LEU A 294 -20.82 61.95 22.35
CA LEU A 294 -19.71 62.90 22.16
C LEU A 294 -20.11 64.00 21.16
N ASP A 295 -20.74 63.63 20.04
CA ASP A 295 -21.24 64.57 19.04
C ASP A 295 -22.28 65.53 19.62
N GLU A 296 -23.24 65.03 20.39
CA GLU A 296 -24.22 65.87 21.08
C GLU A 296 -23.57 66.80 22.12
N ARG A 297 -22.55 66.34 22.86
CA ARG A 297 -21.78 67.23 23.76
C ARG A 297 -21.07 68.33 23.00
N TRP A 298 -20.44 68.01 21.87
CA TRP A 298 -19.75 69.00 21.04
C TRP A 298 -20.72 70.02 20.44
N LYS A 299 -21.89 69.58 19.96
CA LYS A 299 -22.95 70.48 19.48
C LYS A 299 -23.38 71.46 20.58
N VAL A 300 -23.60 70.97 21.81
CA VAL A 300 -23.97 71.82 22.95
C VAL A 300 -22.86 72.83 23.28
N LEU A 301 -21.61 72.39 23.33
CA LEU A 301 -20.47 73.29 23.59
C LEU A 301 -20.33 74.35 22.50
N LEU A 302 -20.44 73.96 21.23
CA LEU A 302 -20.36 74.89 20.10
C LEU A 302 -21.50 75.93 20.13
N GLN A 303 -22.72 75.51 20.47
CA GLN A 303 -23.84 76.43 20.63
C GLN A 303 -23.63 77.40 21.80
N LYS A 304 -23.11 76.90 22.93
CA LYS A 304 -22.78 77.73 24.09
C LYS A 304 -21.72 78.77 23.75
N GLU A 305 -20.62 78.36 23.12
CA GLU A 305 -19.55 79.26 22.71
C GLU A 305 -20.04 80.29 21.69
N LYS A 306 -20.85 79.86 20.70
CA LYS A 306 -21.49 80.78 19.75
C LYS A 306 -22.34 81.83 20.47
N HIS A 307 -23.13 81.43 21.47
CA HIS A 307 -23.95 82.34 22.25
C HIS A 307 -23.09 83.35 23.04
N GLU A 308 -22.02 82.88 23.69
CA GLU A 308 -21.06 83.74 24.41
C GLU A 308 -20.40 84.77 23.48
N TRP A 309 -20.01 84.36 22.25
CA TRP A 309 -19.49 85.28 21.24
C TRP A 309 -20.52 86.31 20.77
N GLU A 310 -21.79 85.90 20.61
CA GLU A 310 -22.88 86.81 20.24
C GLU A 310 -23.19 87.83 21.34
N GLU A 311 -23.14 87.41 22.61
CA GLU A 311 -23.29 88.30 23.77
C GLU A 311 -22.15 89.30 23.86
N ALA A 312 -20.90 88.83 23.81
CA ALA A 312 -19.72 89.69 23.83
C ALA A 312 -19.74 90.70 22.67
N ARG A 313 -20.17 90.27 21.48
CA ARG A 313 -20.33 91.17 20.34
C ARG A 313 -21.39 92.25 20.60
N LYS A 314 -22.54 91.90 21.17
CA LYS A 314 -23.60 92.87 21.50
C LYS A 314 -23.14 93.89 22.54
N GLU A 315 -22.40 93.45 23.56
CA GLU A 315 -21.81 94.35 24.56
C GLU A 315 -20.84 95.33 23.91
N LEU A 316 -19.95 94.85 23.04
CA LEU A 316 -18.97 95.67 22.34
C LEU A 316 -19.62 96.65 21.34
N GLU A 317 -20.70 96.23 20.67
CA GLU A 317 -21.53 97.13 19.83
C GLU A 317 -22.23 98.20 20.69
N ALA A 318 -22.73 97.85 21.88
CA ALA A 318 -23.33 98.80 22.82
C ALA A 318 -22.30 99.82 23.35
N GLU A 319 -21.09 99.38 23.70
CA GLU A 319 -20.00 100.28 24.10
C GLU A 319 -19.58 101.20 22.94
N CYS A 320 -19.46 100.66 21.72
CA CYS A 320 -19.13 101.44 20.53
C CYS A 320 -20.18 102.53 20.25
N THR A 321 -21.47 102.21 20.38
CA THR A 321 -22.54 103.20 20.19
C THR A 321 -22.54 104.26 21.31
N SER A 322 -22.28 103.86 22.55
CA SER A 322 -22.10 104.78 23.69
C SER A 322 -20.93 105.74 23.47
N MET A 323 -19.74 105.23 23.11
CA MET A 323 -18.56 106.05 22.81
C MET A 323 -18.78 106.97 21.62
N LYS A 324 -19.45 106.51 20.56
CA LYS A 324 -19.83 107.36 19.41
C LYS A 324 -20.71 108.52 19.86
N LYS A 325 -21.69 108.26 20.73
CA LYS A 325 -22.54 109.31 21.30
C LYS A 325 -21.71 110.32 22.12
N GLN A 326 -20.84 109.83 23.00
CA GLN A 326 -19.94 110.70 23.77
C GLN A 326 -19.03 111.56 22.89
N LEU A 327 -18.52 111.01 21.78
CA LEU A 327 -17.71 111.76 20.81
C LEU A 327 -18.51 112.88 20.15
N VAL A 328 -19.76 112.62 19.76
CA VAL A 328 -20.66 113.64 19.21
C VAL A 328 -20.94 114.73 20.25
N ASP A 329 -21.30 114.35 21.48
CA ASP A 329 -21.56 115.30 22.57
C ASP A 329 -20.33 116.19 22.84
N LEU A 330 -19.11 115.61 22.84
CA LEU A 330 -17.86 116.36 23.00
C LEU A 330 -17.55 117.27 21.80
N GLN A 331 -17.84 116.83 20.57
CA GLN A 331 -17.73 117.66 19.37
C GLN A 331 -18.66 118.87 19.44
N ASP A 332 -19.90 118.68 19.91
CA ASP A 332 -20.88 119.75 20.08
C ASP A 332 -20.44 120.76 21.16
N VAL A 333 -19.92 120.29 22.30
CA VAL A 333 -19.34 121.13 23.35
C VAL A 333 -18.15 121.93 22.80
N LEU A 334 -17.23 121.29 22.06
CA LEU A 334 -16.09 121.97 21.47
C LEU A 334 -16.54 123.06 20.48
N ALA A 335 -17.54 122.76 19.65
CA ALA A 335 -18.10 123.73 18.70
C ALA A 335 -18.78 124.91 19.41
N ALA A 336 -19.47 124.67 20.53
CA ALA A 336 -20.06 125.72 21.37
C ALA A 336 -18.99 126.59 22.02
N VAL A 337 -17.99 125.99 22.68
CA VAL A 337 -16.87 126.71 23.31
C VAL A 337 -16.07 127.52 22.29
N THR A 338 -15.82 126.96 21.11
CA THR A 338 -15.14 127.68 20.02
C THR A 338 -15.96 128.88 19.56
N ARG A 339 -17.29 128.74 19.40
CA ARG A 339 -18.18 129.87 19.10
C ARG A 339 -18.13 130.94 20.20
N ASP A 340 -18.28 130.56 21.47
CA ASP A 340 -18.23 131.49 22.60
C ASP A 340 -16.88 132.20 22.71
N ALA A 341 -15.77 131.49 22.46
CA ALA A 341 -14.42 132.08 22.44
C ALA A 341 -14.26 133.09 21.29
N THR A 342 -14.77 132.79 20.09
CA THR A 342 -14.73 133.71 18.94
C THR A 342 -15.59 134.96 19.18
N GLU A 343 -16.78 134.80 19.77
CA GLU A 343 -17.68 135.89 20.13
C GLU A 343 -17.11 136.76 21.26
N ASN A 344 -16.51 136.15 22.29
CA ASN A 344 -15.80 136.87 23.34
C ASN A 344 -14.59 137.63 22.79
N SER A 345 -13.84 137.03 21.86
CA SER A 345 -12.72 137.71 21.18
C SER A 345 -13.21 138.91 20.36
N ARG A 346 -14.34 138.77 19.66
CA ARG A 346 -15.00 139.88 18.94
C ARG A 346 -15.41 141.00 19.90
N ARG A 347 -16.09 140.68 21.01
CA ARG A 347 -16.48 141.65 22.05
C ARG A 347 -15.26 142.34 22.66
N ALA A 348 -14.19 141.60 22.94
CA ALA A 348 -12.95 142.16 23.46
C ALA A 348 -12.30 143.13 22.46
N ALA A 349 -12.29 142.81 21.17
CA ALA A 349 -11.81 143.70 20.12
C ALA A 349 -12.68 144.97 19.99
N GLU A 350 -14.00 144.85 20.12
CA GLU A 350 -14.92 146.00 20.14
C GLU A 350 -14.70 146.90 21.36
N LEU A 351 -14.53 146.31 22.55
CA LEU A 351 -14.19 147.04 23.77
C LEU A 351 -12.81 147.72 23.66
N GLN A 352 -11.83 147.05 23.06
CA GLN A 352 -10.51 147.61 22.78
C GLN A 352 -10.63 148.83 21.86
N LYS A 353 -11.38 148.71 20.76
CA LYS A 353 -11.65 149.80 19.83
C LYS A 353 -12.34 150.98 20.54
N SER A 354 -13.40 150.71 21.31
CA SER A 354 -14.09 151.74 22.10
C SER A 354 -13.17 152.43 23.11
N ARG A 355 -12.30 151.68 23.78
CA ARG A 355 -11.27 152.23 24.68
C ARG A 355 -10.31 153.13 23.92
N ASP A 356 -9.86 152.73 22.74
CA ASP A 356 -8.92 153.51 21.93
C ASP A 356 -9.58 154.78 21.36
N GLU A 357 -10.85 154.72 20.94
CA GLU A 357 -11.66 155.89 20.58
C GLU A 357 -11.83 156.86 21.76
N LEU A 358 -12.13 156.34 22.96
CA LEU A 358 -12.21 157.14 24.18
C LEU A 358 -10.87 157.80 24.52
N LYS A 359 -9.74 157.07 24.39
CA LYS A 359 -8.40 157.64 24.57
C LYS A 359 -8.14 158.78 23.59
N GLN A 360 -8.44 158.60 22.30
CA GLN A 360 -8.31 159.66 21.29
C GLN A 360 -9.20 160.87 21.61
N HIS A 361 -10.44 160.65 22.05
CA HIS A 361 -11.31 161.74 22.51
C HIS A 361 -10.72 162.47 23.72
N LEU A 362 -10.16 161.75 24.67
CA LEU A 362 -9.54 162.30 25.87
C LEU A 362 -8.27 163.11 25.51
N GLU A 363 -7.44 162.61 24.61
CA GLU A 363 -6.29 163.31 24.03
C GLU A 363 -6.73 164.57 23.27
N ALA A 364 -7.79 164.50 22.45
CA ALA A 364 -8.33 165.64 21.73
C ALA A 364 -8.92 166.72 22.67
N VAL A 365 -9.57 166.30 23.75
CA VAL A 365 -10.05 167.20 24.80
C VAL A 365 -8.89 167.81 25.57
N ALA A 366 -7.87 167.02 25.92
CA ALA A 366 -6.64 167.51 26.56
C ALA A 366 -5.92 168.53 25.68
N TYR A 367 -5.76 168.25 24.38
CA TYR A 367 -5.20 169.17 23.40
C TYR A 367 -6.01 170.46 23.26
N LYS A 368 -7.36 170.37 23.22
CA LYS A 368 -8.24 171.55 23.26
C LYS A 368 -8.12 172.34 24.56
N ALA A 369 -7.97 171.67 25.70
CA ALA A 369 -7.75 172.32 26.99
C ALA A 369 -6.39 173.03 27.03
N GLN A 370 -5.36 172.44 26.42
CA GLN A 370 -4.02 173.01 26.28
C GLN A 370 -4.02 174.23 25.36
N LEU A 371 -4.69 174.17 24.20
CA LEU A 371 -4.94 175.32 23.33
C LEU A 371 -5.73 176.44 24.02
N ARG A 372 -6.71 176.10 24.87
CA ARG A 372 -7.44 177.09 25.69
C ARG A 372 -6.53 177.72 26.74
N ALA A 373 -5.68 176.94 27.41
CA ALA A 373 -4.70 177.45 28.36
C ALA A 373 -3.66 178.37 27.70
N GLU A 374 -3.20 178.05 26.48
CA GLU A 374 -2.31 178.88 25.69
C GLU A 374 -3.00 180.17 25.19
N SER A 375 -4.29 180.09 24.82
CA SER A 375 -5.09 181.28 24.47
C SER A 375 -5.41 182.20 25.67
N HIS A 376 -5.40 181.68 26.90
CA HIS A 376 -5.50 182.47 28.13
C HIS A 376 -4.16 183.03 28.59
N ALA A 377 -3.05 182.33 28.35
CA ALA A 377 -1.71 182.85 28.62
C ALA A 377 -1.31 184.02 27.69
N SER A 378 -1.83 184.06 26.46
CA SER A 378 -1.54 185.13 25.49
C SER A 378 -2.43 186.39 25.62
N GLY A 379 -3.41 186.41 26.53
CA GLY A 379 -4.41 187.48 26.66
C GLY A 379 -4.20 188.46 27.82
N THR A 380 -3.18 188.28 28.67
CA THR A 380 -2.99 189.04 29.92
C THR A 380 -1.66 189.78 30.02
N HIS A 381 -1.21 190.41 28.93
CA HIS A 381 -0.11 191.39 28.94
C HIS A 381 -0.44 192.63 28.07
N HIS A 382 -1.54 193.31 28.39
CA HIS A 382 -1.72 194.73 28.10
C HIS A 382 -2.52 195.35 29.24
N ILE A 383 -1.79 195.86 30.22
CA ILE A 383 -1.87 197.20 30.85
C ILE A 383 -0.60 197.36 31.68
#